data_AF-A0A2U1S9U3-F1
#
_entry.id   AF-A0A2U1S9U3-F1
#
_cell.length_a   1.000
_cell.length_b   1.000
_cell.length_c   1.000
_cell.angle_alpha   90.00
_cell.angle_beta   90.00
_cell.angle_gamma   90.00
#
_symmetry.space_group_name_H-M   'P 1'
#
loop_
_entity.id
_entity.type
_entity.pdbx_description
1 polymer ?
#
loop_
_entity_poly.entity_id
_entity_poly.type
_entity_poly.pdbx_seq_one_letter_code
_entity_poly.pdbx_strand_id
1 'polypeptide(L)'
;MAKKINIKKAVDFIKEEHYDIYQYFIFMPFDDNETTDVIDLDEKSINDALKVHDQVFIELGLLYHDPYEASDEFVIYGSDEDIYLELDFGEDYEGYYGKYAFLRGGYGVFINKDYTADYGYFTSEAYGHGMGSYEYYNFNNIEDWDEVKIALTKVIDEIDIWE
;
A
#
# COMPACT_ATOMS: atom_id res chain seq x y z
N MET A 1 8.89 -15.74 -10.34
CA MET A 1 8.43 -15.22 -11.65
C MET A 1 7.64 -13.98 -11.30
N ALA A 2 7.95 -12.82 -11.88
CA ALA A 2 7.26 -11.58 -11.54
C ALA A 2 5.77 -11.71 -11.93
N LYS A 3 4.86 -11.32 -11.03
CA LYS A 3 3.42 -11.33 -11.32
C LYS A 3 3.05 -10.15 -12.18
N LYS A 4 2.12 -10.38 -13.11
CA LYS A 4 1.56 -9.31 -13.96
C LYS A 4 0.19 -8.93 -13.46
N ILE A 5 -0.05 -7.63 -13.43
CA ILE A 5 -1.34 -7.08 -13.01
C ILE A 5 -2.22 -6.77 -14.22
N ASN A 6 -3.50 -7.09 -14.09
CA ASN A 6 -4.56 -6.60 -14.94
C ASN A 6 -5.12 -5.31 -14.35
N ILE A 7 -4.70 -4.16 -14.89
CA ILE A 7 -5.09 -2.83 -14.39
C ILE A 7 -6.61 -2.67 -14.32
N LYS A 8 -7.34 -3.17 -15.31
CA LYS A 8 -8.80 -3.07 -15.32
C LYS A 8 -9.41 -3.79 -14.12
N LYS A 9 -8.98 -5.03 -13.86
CA LYS A 9 -9.43 -5.78 -12.69
C LYS A 9 -9.09 -5.06 -11.38
N ALA A 10 -7.91 -4.45 -11.27
CA ALA A 10 -7.52 -3.68 -10.09
C ALA A 10 -8.42 -2.45 -9.88
N VAL A 11 -8.72 -1.70 -10.94
CA VAL A 11 -9.64 -0.56 -10.88
C VAL A 11 -11.05 -1.00 -10.50
N ASP A 12 -11.53 -2.09 -11.10
CA ASP A 12 -12.86 -2.64 -10.81
C ASP A 12 -12.95 -3.11 -9.35
N PHE A 13 -11.94 -3.85 -8.86
CA PHE A 13 -11.83 -4.27 -7.46
C PHE A 13 -11.89 -3.10 -6.48
N ILE A 14 -11.05 -2.08 -6.66
CA ILE A 14 -11.01 -0.92 -5.74
C ILE A 14 -12.37 -0.20 -5.70
N LYS A 15 -13.03 -0.05 -6.85
CA LYS A 15 -14.34 0.61 -6.93
C LYS A 15 -15.47 -0.23 -6.33
N GLU A 16 -15.35 -1.55 -6.35
CA GLU A 16 -16.34 -2.47 -5.79
C GLU A 16 -16.17 -2.60 -4.27
N GLU A 17 -14.98 -2.97 -3.81
CA GLU A 17 -14.69 -3.22 -2.38
C GLU A 17 -14.63 -1.94 -1.55
N HIS A 18 -14.22 -0.82 -2.17
CA HIS A 18 -14.06 0.45 -1.48
C HIS A 18 -14.96 1.55 -2.04
N TYR A 19 -16.15 1.19 -2.56
CA TYR A 19 -17.11 2.09 -3.20
C TYR A 19 -17.34 3.43 -2.46
N ASP A 20 -17.40 3.40 -1.13
CA ASP A 20 -17.69 4.59 -0.32
C ASP A 20 -16.47 5.51 -0.07
N ILE A 21 -15.25 4.98 -0.27
CA ILE A 21 -14.01 5.64 0.18
C ILE A 21 -12.87 5.66 -0.85
N TYR A 22 -13.01 5.01 -2.01
CA TYR A 22 -11.94 4.91 -3.02
C TYR A 22 -11.44 6.28 -3.51
N GLN A 23 -12.25 7.34 -3.41
CA GLN A 23 -11.84 8.71 -3.74
C GLN A 23 -10.72 9.26 -2.82
N TYR A 24 -10.47 8.60 -1.69
CA TYR A 24 -9.38 8.94 -0.77
C TYR A 24 -8.14 8.07 -0.98
N PHE A 25 -8.22 7.05 -1.84
CA PHE A 25 -7.10 6.18 -2.16
C PHE A 25 -6.08 6.93 -3.02
N ILE A 26 -4.81 6.53 -2.90
CA ILE A 26 -3.67 7.18 -3.52
C ILE A 26 -3.16 6.32 -4.68
N PHE A 27 -3.02 6.97 -5.83
CA PHE A 27 -2.39 6.41 -7.03
C PHE A 27 -1.22 7.31 -7.39
N MET A 28 -0.01 6.84 -7.11
CA MET A 28 1.18 7.68 -7.08
C MET A 28 2.20 7.21 -8.12
N PRO A 29 2.52 8.00 -9.15
CA PRO A 29 3.65 7.73 -10.03
C PRO A 29 4.99 8.06 -9.38
N PHE A 30 6.03 7.37 -9.86
CA PHE A 30 7.41 7.52 -9.40
C PHE A 30 8.38 7.67 -10.58
N ASP A 31 9.34 8.57 -10.41
CA ASP A 31 10.52 8.74 -11.28
C ASP A 31 11.76 8.74 -10.39
N ASP A 32 12.74 7.87 -10.68
CA ASP A 32 13.97 7.76 -9.87
C ASP A 32 13.71 7.61 -8.33
N ASN A 33 12.65 6.89 -7.96
CA ASN A 33 12.13 6.72 -6.59
C ASN A 33 11.56 7.99 -5.91
N GLU A 34 11.37 9.08 -6.65
CA GLU A 34 10.69 10.28 -6.17
C GLU A 34 9.22 10.28 -6.64
N THR A 35 8.31 10.72 -5.77
CA THR A 35 6.88 10.82 -6.07
C THR A 35 6.56 12.03 -6.93
N THR A 36 5.58 11.90 -7.83
CA THR A 36 5.07 13.02 -8.64
C THR A 36 3.67 13.46 -8.18
N ASP A 37 2.85 14.00 -9.10
CA ASP A 37 1.44 14.29 -8.84
C ASP A 37 0.60 13.00 -8.87
N VAL A 38 -0.40 12.92 -7.99
CA VAL A 38 -1.38 11.82 -7.96
C VAL A 38 -2.17 11.75 -9.27
N ILE A 39 -2.54 10.54 -9.66
CA ILE A 39 -3.34 10.28 -10.86
C ILE A 39 -4.73 9.74 -10.51
N ASP A 40 -5.66 9.82 -11.47
CA ASP A 40 -7.03 9.34 -11.29
C ASP A 40 -7.12 7.81 -11.30
N LEU A 41 -8.13 7.28 -10.56
CA LEU A 41 -8.47 5.87 -10.57
C LEU A 41 -9.24 5.47 -11.84
N ASP A 42 -8.50 5.29 -12.93
CA ASP A 42 -9.00 4.65 -14.14
C ASP A 42 -7.88 4.02 -14.97
N GLU A 43 -8.26 3.04 -15.80
CA GLU A 43 -7.34 2.27 -16.63
C GLU A 43 -6.51 3.17 -17.55
N LYS A 44 -7.10 4.22 -18.12
CA LYS A 44 -6.39 5.10 -19.05
C LYS A 44 -5.35 5.94 -18.32
N SER A 45 -5.70 6.53 -17.18
CA SER A 45 -4.78 7.36 -16.39
C SER A 45 -3.57 6.57 -15.90
N ILE A 46 -3.78 5.35 -15.38
CA ILE A 46 -2.68 4.47 -14.96
C ILE A 46 -1.80 4.07 -16.15
N ASN A 47 -2.40 3.66 -17.28
CA ASN A 47 -1.64 3.30 -18.48
C ASN A 47 -0.88 4.49 -19.09
N ASP A 48 -1.45 5.69 -19.04
CA ASP A 48 -0.78 6.90 -19.53
C ASP A 48 0.39 7.28 -18.61
N ALA A 49 0.22 7.14 -17.29
CA ALA A 49 1.31 7.34 -16.32
C ALA A 49 2.47 6.36 -16.56
N LEU A 50 2.21 5.07 -16.75
CA LEU A 50 3.24 4.05 -17.01
C LEU A 50 4.01 4.25 -18.33
N LYS A 51 3.52 5.09 -19.26
CA LYS A 51 4.28 5.45 -20.48
C LYS A 51 5.35 6.49 -20.20
N VAL A 52 5.19 7.27 -19.14
CA VAL A 52 6.02 8.44 -18.82
C VAL A 52 6.88 8.15 -17.60
N HIS A 53 6.25 7.66 -16.53
CA HIS A 53 6.87 7.40 -15.23
C HIS A 53 7.39 5.99 -15.12
N ASP A 54 8.45 5.80 -14.32
CA ASP A 54 9.10 4.49 -14.14
C ASP A 54 8.20 3.46 -13.46
N GLN A 55 7.39 3.91 -12.51
CA GLN A 55 6.52 3.05 -11.73
C GLN A 55 5.25 3.80 -11.29
N VAL A 56 4.19 3.06 -10.95
CA VAL A 56 2.98 3.61 -10.32
C VAL A 56 2.59 2.74 -9.14
N PHE A 57 2.48 3.32 -7.95
CA PHE A 57 1.84 2.67 -6.81
C PHE A 57 0.32 2.77 -6.91
N ILE A 58 -0.36 1.65 -6.72
CA ILE A 58 -1.81 1.56 -6.61
C ILE A 58 -2.17 1.05 -5.22
N GLU A 59 -2.82 1.90 -4.41
CA GLU A 59 -3.45 1.49 -3.15
C GLU A 59 -4.61 0.52 -3.44
N LEU A 60 -4.56 -0.64 -2.80
CA LEU A 60 -5.56 -1.71 -2.92
C LEU A 60 -6.40 -1.85 -1.65
N GLY A 61 -5.92 -1.38 -0.51
CA GLY A 61 -6.65 -1.45 0.76
C GLY A 61 -5.94 -0.69 1.87
N LEU A 62 -6.52 -0.77 3.07
CA LEU A 62 -6.15 0.08 4.20
C LEU A 62 -5.35 -0.67 5.25
N LEU A 63 -4.52 0.09 5.97
CA LEU A 63 -3.80 -0.37 7.15
C LEU A 63 -4.16 0.54 8.33
N TYR A 64 -4.22 -0.05 9.52
CA TYR A 64 -4.46 0.70 10.75
C TYR A 64 -3.52 0.27 11.87
N HIS A 65 -3.04 1.28 12.60
CA HIS A 65 -2.36 1.15 13.86
C HIS A 65 -2.62 2.45 14.64
N ASP A 66 -2.83 2.36 15.96
CA ASP A 66 -3.01 3.53 16.82
C ASP A 66 -1.74 3.77 17.66
N PRO A 67 -0.86 4.70 17.23
CA PRO A 67 0.36 4.99 17.96
C PRO A 67 0.13 5.84 19.23
N TYR A 68 -1.11 6.26 19.54
CA TYR A 68 -1.41 7.03 20.75
C TYR A 68 -2.02 6.20 21.86
N GLU A 69 -2.75 5.13 21.52
CA GLU A 69 -3.25 4.18 22.51
C GLU A 69 -2.20 3.18 22.99
N ALA A 70 -0.99 3.22 22.41
CA ALA A 70 0.11 2.29 22.69
C ALA A 70 -0.34 0.82 22.60
N SER A 71 -1.17 0.51 21.61
CA SER A 71 -1.55 -0.87 21.31
C SER A 71 -0.48 -1.52 20.44
N ASP A 72 -0.16 -2.77 20.73
CA ASP A 72 0.67 -3.61 19.84
C ASP A 72 -0.15 -4.13 18.64
N GLU A 73 -1.38 -3.64 18.47
CA GLU A 73 -2.32 -4.10 17.45
C GLU A 73 -2.06 -3.39 16.12
N PHE A 74 -1.85 -4.19 15.09
CA PHE A 74 -1.76 -3.77 13.70
C PHE A 74 -2.84 -4.48 12.89
N VAL A 75 -3.65 -3.71 12.18
CA VAL A 75 -4.80 -4.22 11.43
C VAL A 75 -4.59 -4.02 9.94
N ILE A 76 -4.77 -5.11 9.20
CA ILE A 76 -4.85 -5.12 7.74
C ILE A 76 -6.31 -5.38 7.38
N TYR A 77 -6.94 -4.42 6.70
CA TYR A 77 -8.31 -4.59 6.23
C TYR A 77 -8.31 -5.38 4.93
N GLY A 78 -8.62 -6.68 5.01
CA GLY A 78 -8.76 -7.55 3.85
C GLY A 78 -10.16 -7.44 3.23
N SER A 79 -10.31 -7.95 2.00
CA SER A 79 -11.63 -7.99 1.33
C SER A 79 -12.58 -9.01 1.97
N ASP A 80 -12.07 -10.16 2.42
CA ASP A 80 -12.87 -11.21 3.04
C ASP A 80 -12.88 -11.12 4.58
N GLU A 81 -11.69 -10.95 5.18
CA GLU A 81 -11.50 -10.85 6.63
C GLU A 81 -10.35 -9.91 6.96
N ASP A 82 -10.49 -9.19 8.08
CA ASP A 82 -9.41 -8.39 8.64
C ASP A 82 -8.35 -9.29 9.29
N ILE A 83 -7.08 -8.93 9.11
CA ILE A 83 -5.96 -9.59 9.77
C ILE A 83 -5.46 -8.70 10.90
N TYR A 84 -5.38 -9.30 12.08
CA TYR A 84 -4.87 -8.67 13.30
C TYR A 84 -3.52 -9.26 13.63
N LEU A 85 -2.50 -8.41 13.73
CA LEU A 85 -1.15 -8.77 14.15
C LEU A 85 -0.83 -8.11 15.48
N GLU A 86 -0.19 -8.85 16.38
CA GLU A 86 0.36 -8.35 17.64
C GLU A 86 1.87 -8.16 17.43
N LEU A 87 2.30 -6.92 17.22
CA LEU A 87 3.67 -6.57 16.85
C LEU A 87 4.38 -5.87 18.00
N ASP A 88 5.63 -6.26 18.28
CA ASP A 88 6.48 -5.55 19.22
C ASP A 88 7.07 -4.28 18.55
N PHE A 89 6.42 -3.14 18.80
CA PHE A 89 6.89 -1.84 18.32
C PHE A 89 8.09 -1.30 19.10
N GLY A 90 8.47 -1.92 20.23
CA GLY A 90 9.49 -1.43 21.14
C GLY A 90 9.06 -0.20 21.96
N GLU A 91 9.90 0.19 22.93
CA GLU A 91 9.70 1.43 23.68
C GLU A 91 9.77 2.64 22.73
N ASP A 92 8.82 3.57 22.88
CA ASP A 92 8.72 4.80 22.07
C ASP A 92 8.73 4.56 20.54
N TYR A 93 8.31 3.38 20.07
CA TYR A 93 8.32 2.99 18.65
C TYR A 93 9.72 2.89 18.03
N GLU A 94 10.78 2.71 18.84
CA GLU A 94 12.15 2.54 18.36
C GLU A 94 12.50 1.07 18.02
N GLY A 95 11.55 0.15 18.15
CA GLY A 95 11.70 -1.25 17.75
C GLY A 95 11.69 -1.46 16.24
N TYR A 96 11.93 -2.70 15.80
CA TYR A 96 11.95 -3.04 14.36
C TYR A 96 10.65 -2.68 13.65
N TYR A 97 9.49 -2.92 14.31
CA TYR A 97 8.18 -2.63 13.76
C TYR A 97 7.76 -1.15 13.90
N GLY A 98 8.58 -0.28 14.49
CA GLY A 98 8.33 1.15 14.61
C GLY A 98 8.02 1.85 13.28
N LYS A 99 8.58 1.35 12.17
CA LYS A 99 8.27 1.79 10.78
C LYS A 99 6.80 1.61 10.35
N TYR A 100 6.01 0.87 11.12
CA TYR A 100 4.56 0.68 10.92
C TYR A 100 3.72 1.53 11.89
N ALA A 101 4.35 2.43 12.66
CA ALA A 101 3.63 3.39 13.49
C ALA A 101 3.24 4.62 12.65
N PHE A 102 1.94 4.74 12.32
CA PHE A 102 1.45 5.80 11.44
C PHE A 102 0.03 6.25 11.80
N LEU A 103 -0.38 7.41 11.27
CA LEU A 103 -1.79 7.87 11.36
C LEU A 103 -2.67 7.26 10.26
N ARG A 104 -2.09 7.01 9.10
CA ARG A 104 -2.75 6.40 7.95
C ARG A 104 -1.73 5.55 7.22
N GLY A 105 -2.17 4.36 6.80
CA GLY A 105 -1.44 3.53 5.87
C GLY A 105 -2.37 2.85 4.90
N GLY A 106 -1.81 2.41 3.78
CA GLY A 106 -2.51 1.61 2.79
C GLY A 106 -1.54 0.64 2.14
N TYR A 107 -2.02 -0.55 1.83
CA TYR A 107 -1.25 -1.56 1.13
C TYR A 107 -1.61 -1.57 -0.35
N GLY A 108 -0.72 -2.08 -1.18
CA GLY A 108 -0.90 -2.04 -2.61
C GLY A 108 0.23 -2.65 -3.40
N VAL A 109 0.32 -2.24 -4.66
CA VAL A 109 1.32 -2.74 -5.60
C VAL A 109 1.98 -1.60 -6.32
N PHE A 110 3.27 -1.75 -6.56
CA PHE A 110 4.05 -0.92 -7.46
C PHE A 110 4.11 -1.56 -8.83
N ILE A 111 3.52 -0.91 -9.84
CA ILE A 111 3.39 -1.41 -11.19
C ILE A 111 4.51 -0.83 -12.05
N ASN A 112 5.29 -1.69 -12.68
CA ASN A 112 6.35 -1.34 -13.62
C ASN A 112 5.79 -1.14 -15.04
N LYS A 113 6.59 -0.52 -15.92
CA LYS A 113 6.24 -0.27 -17.34
C LYS A 113 5.83 -1.52 -18.13
N ASP A 114 6.28 -2.70 -17.73
CA ASP A 114 5.96 -3.98 -18.37
C ASP A 114 4.77 -4.72 -17.72
N TYR A 115 4.04 -4.02 -16.83
CA TYR A 115 2.92 -4.49 -16.02
C TYR A 115 3.29 -5.53 -14.98
N THR A 116 4.59 -5.77 -14.73
CA THR A 116 4.99 -6.51 -13.54
C THR A 116 4.73 -5.69 -12.29
N ALA A 117 4.39 -6.36 -11.20
CA ALA A 117 4.06 -5.72 -9.94
C ALA A 117 4.98 -6.20 -8.81
N ASP A 118 5.46 -5.25 -8.02
CA ASP A 118 6.03 -5.50 -6.70
C ASP A 118 5.01 -5.14 -5.63
N TYR A 119 5.03 -5.84 -4.50
CA TYR A 119 4.13 -5.58 -3.38
C TYR A 119 4.68 -4.45 -2.52
N GLY A 120 3.79 -3.76 -1.82
CA GLY A 120 4.21 -2.85 -0.79
C GLY A 120 3.09 -2.14 -0.07
N TYR A 121 3.46 -1.06 0.59
CA TYR A 121 2.57 -0.21 1.34
C TYR A 121 3.09 1.21 1.39
N PHE A 122 2.24 2.12 1.83
CA PHE A 122 2.66 3.43 2.26
C PHE A 122 2.17 3.73 3.67
N THR A 123 2.80 4.70 4.29
CA THR A 123 2.41 5.26 5.59
C THR A 123 2.41 6.78 5.51
N SER A 124 1.71 7.45 6.43
CA SER A 124 1.83 8.89 6.65
C SER A 124 2.18 9.18 8.10
N GLU A 125 3.23 9.97 8.31
CA GLU A 125 3.65 10.40 9.65
C GLU A 125 2.64 11.34 10.34
N ALA A 126 2.72 11.36 11.67
CA ALA A 126 1.90 12.15 12.56
C ALA A 126 2.41 13.58 12.83
N TYR A 127 2.90 14.34 11.83
CA TYR A 127 3.42 15.70 12.09
C TYR A 127 2.57 16.83 11.51
N GLY A 128 1.65 17.33 12.36
CA GLY A 128 1.11 18.71 12.35
C GLY A 128 -0.04 19.02 11.38
N HIS A 129 -1.29 19.10 11.89
CA HIS A 129 -2.51 19.72 11.30
C HIS A 129 -2.82 19.63 9.79
N GLY A 130 -2.11 18.80 9.01
CA GLY A 130 -2.34 18.52 7.60
C GLY A 130 -1.91 17.09 7.26
N MET A 131 -2.36 16.57 6.12
CA MET A 131 -1.89 15.28 5.59
C MET A 131 -0.37 15.38 5.39
N GLY A 132 0.40 14.67 6.22
CA GLY A 132 1.87 14.65 6.19
C GLY A 132 2.44 14.08 4.89
N SER A 133 3.77 14.04 4.77
CA SER A 133 4.45 13.33 3.69
C SER A 133 4.11 11.83 3.73
N TYR A 134 3.89 11.24 2.56
CA TYR A 134 3.73 9.80 2.42
C TYR A 134 5.09 9.14 2.24
N GLU A 135 5.29 8.04 2.95
CA GLU A 135 6.46 7.17 2.80
C GLU A 135 6.05 5.85 2.19
N TYR A 136 6.77 5.41 1.16
CA TYR A 136 6.44 4.24 0.36
C TYR A 136 7.50 3.15 0.54
N TYR A 137 7.03 1.92 0.71
CA TYR A 137 7.87 0.80 1.10
C TYR A 137 7.63 -0.39 0.16
N ASN A 138 8.61 -0.65 -0.70
CA ASN A 138 8.61 -1.82 -1.59
C ASN A 138 9.14 -3.05 -0.83
N PHE A 139 8.42 -4.17 -0.91
CA PHE A 139 8.73 -5.41 -0.19
C PHE A 139 10.04 -6.08 -0.63
N ASN A 140 10.59 -5.71 -1.79
CA ASN A 140 11.92 -6.14 -2.20
C ASN A 140 13.03 -5.64 -1.25
N ASN A 141 12.75 -4.61 -0.45
CA ASN A 141 13.66 -4.03 0.55
C ASN A 141 13.34 -4.46 1.99
N ILE A 142 12.39 -5.39 2.18
CA ILE A 142 11.94 -5.85 3.50
C ILE A 142 12.32 -7.32 3.66
N GLU A 143 12.77 -7.67 4.86
CA GLU A 143 13.17 -9.04 5.21
C GLU A 143 12.02 -10.04 5.04
N ASP A 144 12.33 -11.27 4.61
CA ASP A 144 11.32 -12.31 4.34
C ASP A 144 10.62 -12.86 5.59
N TRP A 145 11.20 -12.62 6.77
CA TRP A 145 10.61 -13.02 8.05
C TRP A 145 9.64 -11.99 8.62
N ASP A 146 9.54 -10.81 8.01
CA ASP A 146 8.68 -9.71 8.46
C ASP A 146 7.19 -10.12 8.38
N GLU A 147 6.51 -10.09 9.53
CA GLU A 147 5.13 -10.59 9.66
C GLU A 147 4.13 -9.75 8.85
N VAL A 148 4.36 -8.44 8.75
CA VAL A 148 3.52 -7.53 7.96
C VAL A 148 3.70 -7.82 6.47
N LYS A 149 4.94 -8.02 6.01
CA LYS A 149 5.23 -8.43 4.62
C LYS A 149 4.50 -9.73 4.27
N ILE A 150 4.60 -10.74 5.14
CA ILE A 150 3.97 -12.05 4.93
C ILE A 150 2.44 -11.91 4.84
N ALA A 151 1.83 -11.21 5.80
CA ALA A 151 0.38 -11.03 5.84
C ALA A 151 -0.13 -10.24 4.63
N LEU A 152 0.51 -9.13 4.27
CA LEU A 152 0.12 -8.33 3.12
C LEU A 152 0.32 -9.04 1.79
N THR A 153 1.40 -9.81 1.65
CA THR A 153 1.61 -10.63 0.44
C THR A 153 0.45 -11.63 0.28
N LYS A 154 0.00 -12.26 1.38
CA LYS A 154 -1.15 -13.17 1.36
C LYS A 154 -2.43 -12.45 0.93
N VAL A 155 -2.75 -11.32 1.57
CA VAL A 155 -3.97 -10.54 1.26
C VAL A 155 -3.98 -10.11 -0.20
N ILE A 156 -2.89 -9.52 -0.69
CA ILE A 156 -2.80 -9.02 -2.07
C ILE A 156 -2.84 -10.18 -3.09
N ASP A 157 -2.31 -11.35 -2.75
CA ASP A 157 -2.35 -12.54 -3.60
C ASP A 157 -3.74 -13.11 -3.80
N GLU A 158 -4.63 -12.95 -2.82
CA GLU A 158 -6.01 -13.45 -2.87
C GLU A 158 -6.93 -12.58 -3.73
N ILE A 159 -6.50 -11.35 -4.06
CA ILE A 159 -7.27 -10.43 -4.91
C ILE A 159 -7.22 -10.89 -6.38
N ASP A 160 -8.38 -10.96 -7.05
CA ASP A 160 -8.49 -11.27 -8.49
C ASP A 160 -8.08 -10.08 -9.39
N ILE A 161 -6.82 -9.66 -9.30
CA ILE A 161 -6.22 -8.57 -10.11
C ILE A 161 -5.10 -9.04 -11.02
N TRP A 162 -4.74 -10.32 -10.97
CA TRP A 162 -3.59 -10.88 -11.69
C TRP A 162 -3.97 -11.41 -13.09
N GLU A 163 -2.97 -11.51 -13.97
CA GLU A 163 -3.05 -12.18 -15.29
C GLU A 163 -2.84 -13.70 -15.24
#